data_AF-D9SW31-F1
#
_entry.id   AF-D9SW31-F1
#
_cell.length_a   1.000
_cell.length_b   1.000
_cell.length_c   1.000
_cell.angle_alpha   90.00
_cell.angle_beta   90.00
_cell.angle_gamma   90.00
#
_symmetry.space_group_name_H-M   'P 1'
#
loop_
_entity.id
_entity.type
_entity.pdbx_description
1 polymer ?
#
loop_
_entity_poly.entity_id
_entity_poly.type
_entity_poly.pdbx_seq_one_letter_code
_entity_poly.pdbx_strand_id
1 'polypeptide(L)'
;MERIDKYIDNIYKEFDRNDDEVKELREEMKAHLYDEIEELKNRGFNEDESIKMAIENFGEETNVSIDLAYIINRQNKFISILWKLAIIVFIASVASYGVSLYSEHNAMKKFNKEYTGSINAIVQSKVITNIEKKDSISEIEKSELNEIINQYNSEQNNGLYNFIVKHSNDIVFEYKKQEPENKKYGYSVSFGGDNEWSVDFKLANDAALYEKTVDDVKDSYISSSNVLHNRLKKLSLQLAFVSWMMIVVYFIQKTVLRGISIKIFAMILFLETFLVFTALTFDDHKDFLLLMVPVFTLIGYVYTIYTRKSISISIKDKNQCLS
;
A
#
# COMPACT_ATOMS: atom_id res chain seq x y z
N MET A 1 -27.94 11.99 -45.29
CA MET A 1 -27.25 11.36 -44.12
C MET A 1 -26.40 10.12 -44.44
N GLU A 2 -26.78 9.19 -45.33
CA GLU A 2 -25.96 8.00 -45.67
C GLU A 2 -24.50 8.29 -46.08
N ARG A 3 -24.25 9.44 -46.73
CA ARG A 3 -22.90 9.87 -47.11
C ARG A 3 -21.97 10.05 -45.90
N ILE A 4 -22.50 10.48 -44.75
CA ILE A 4 -21.75 10.62 -43.50
C ILE A 4 -21.45 9.25 -42.90
N ASP A 5 -22.44 8.36 -42.85
CA ASP A 5 -22.22 7.01 -42.32
C ASP A 5 -21.14 6.27 -43.12
N LYS A 6 -21.15 6.41 -44.45
CA LYS A 6 -20.13 5.84 -45.34
C LYS A 6 -18.74 6.46 -45.12
N TYR A 7 -18.66 7.77 -44.97
CA TYR A 7 -17.41 8.49 -44.68
C TYR A 7 -16.79 7.99 -43.36
N ILE A 8 -17.60 7.88 -42.31
CA ILE A 8 -17.19 7.36 -41.01
C ILE A 8 -16.77 5.88 -41.11
N ASP A 9 -17.55 5.04 -41.79
CA ASP A 9 -17.23 3.64 -41.98
C ASP A 9 -15.89 3.43 -42.71
N ASN A 10 -15.55 4.32 -43.65
CA ASN A 10 -14.28 4.30 -44.35
C ASN A 10 -13.11 4.69 -43.43
N ILE A 11 -13.26 5.75 -42.62
CA ILE A 11 -12.24 6.17 -41.64
C ILE A 11 -11.94 5.04 -40.66
N TYR A 12 -12.98 4.39 -40.14
CA TYR A 12 -12.87 3.37 -39.09
C TYR A 12 -12.69 1.94 -39.62
N LYS A 13 -12.56 1.76 -40.94
CA LYS A 13 -12.55 0.44 -41.59
C LYS A 13 -11.44 -0.49 -41.08
N GLU A 14 -10.28 0.07 -40.80
CA GLU A 14 -9.08 -0.67 -40.39
C GLU A 14 -8.95 -0.84 -38.87
N PHE A 15 -9.86 -0.24 -38.08
CA PHE A 15 -9.84 -0.31 -36.63
C PHE A 15 -10.65 -1.51 -36.12
N ASP A 16 -10.26 -2.06 -34.97
CA ASP A 16 -11.02 -3.13 -34.33
C ASP A 16 -12.38 -2.60 -33.88
N ARG A 17 -13.45 -3.06 -34.53
CA ARG A 17 -14.84 -2.69 -34.21
C ARG A 17 -15.27 -3.17 -32.83
N ASN A 18 -14.52 -4.07 -32.19
CA ASN A 18 -14.78 -4.51 -30.83
C ASN A 18 -14.07 -3.67 -29.78
N ASP A 19 -13.11 -2.83 -30.18
CA ASP A 19 -12.44 -1.90 -29.28
C ASP A 19 -13.44 -0.81 -28.85
N ASP A 20 -13.61 -0.68 -27.54
CA ASP A 20 -14.58 0.24 -26.96
C ASP A 20 -14.15 1.70 -27.17
N GLU A 21 -12.84 2.00 -27.21
CA GLU A 21 -12.30 3.33 -27.51
C GLU A 21 -12.61 3.74 -28.96
N VAL A 22 -12.44 2.80 -29.89
CA VAL A 22 -12.74 2.99 -31.31
C VAL A 22 -14.24 3.25 -31.52
N LYS A 23 -15.12 2.54 -30.82
CA LYS A 23 -16.58 2.75 -30.92
C LYS A 23 -16.99 4.13 -30.41
N GLU A 24 -16.46 4.56 -29.28
CA GLU A 24 -16.82 5.85 -28.70
C GLU A 24 -16.35 7.01 -29.57
N LEU A 25 -15.10 6.95 -30.06
CA LEU A 25 -14.55 7.95 -30.97
C LEU A 25 -15.36 8.01 -32.28
N ARG A 26 -15.86 6.86 -32.74
CA ARG A 26 -16.76 6.79 -33.90
C ARG A 26 -18.08 7.52 -33.65
N GLU A 27 -18.70 7.31 -32.51
CA GLU A 27 -19.95 8.00 -32.13
C GLU A 27 -19.74 9.50 -31.90
N GLU A 28 -18.62 9.91 -31.29
CA GLU A 28 -18.25 11.31 -31.10
C GLU A 28 -18.01 12.02 -32.44
N MET A 29 -17.26 11.39 -33.35
CA MET A 29 -17.06 11.90 -34.71
C MET A 29 -18.39 12.03 -35.45
N LYS A 30 -19.29 11.06 -35.31
CA LYS A 30 -20.64 11.09 -35.89
C LYS A 30 -21.45 12.26 -35.37
N ALA A 31 -21.45 12.49 -34.05
CA ALA A 31 -22.13 13.60 -33.41
C ALA A 31 -21.61 14.95 -33.93
N HIS A 32 -20.29 15.15 -33.96
CA HIS A 32 -19.69 16.38 -34.45
C HIS A 32 -20.01 16.68 -35.92
N LEU A 33 -19.99 15.66 -36.78
CA LEU A 33 -20.38 15.84 -38.18
C LEU A 33 -21.86 16.21 -38.32
N TYR A 34 -22.74 15.66 -37.49
CA TYR A 34 -24.16 16.03 -37.49
C TYR A 34 -24.41 17.44 -36.93
N ASP A 35 -23.72 17.82 -35.86
CA ASP A 35 -23.81 19.17 -35.29
C ASP A 35 -23.35 20.22 -36.32
N GLU A 36 -22.24 19.98 -37.02
CA GLU A 36 -21.73 20.87 -38.09
C GLU A 36 -22.74 20.98 -39.26
N ILE A 37 -23.38 19.86 -39.64
CA ILE A 37 -24.43 19.88 -40.67
C ILE A 37 -25.62 20.73 -40.21
N GLU A 38 -26.04 20.61 -38.96
CA GLU A 38 -27.14 21.41 -38.41
C GLU A 38 -26.79 22.89 -38.37
N GLU A 39 -25.57 23.24 -37.96
CA GLU A 39 -25.06 24.62 -38.02
C GLU A 39 -25.06 25.19 -39.44
N LEU A 40 -24.59 24.42 -40.42
CA LEU A 40 -24.58 24.85 -41.83
C LEU A 40 -26.00 25.03 -42.37
N LYS A 41 -26.94 24.14 -42.04
CA LYS A 41 -28.36 24.31 -42.39
C LYS A 41 -28.94 25.59 -41.76
N ASN A 42 -28.59 25.87 -40.51
CA ASN A 42 -29.03 27.10 -39.82
C ASN A 42 -28.42 28.38 -40.44
N ARG A 43 -27.26 28.27 -41.09
CA ARG A 43 -26.64 29.37 -41.86
C ARG A 43 -27.24 29.55 -43.26
N GLY A 44 -28.22 28.72 -43.66
CA GLY A 44 -28.98 28.85 -44.90
C GLY A 44 -28.50 27.94 -46.04
N PHE A 45 -27.56 27.02 -45.81
CA PHE A 45 -27.17 26.01 -46.78
C PHE A 45 -28.23 24.91 -46.91
N ASN A 46 -28.37 24.32 -48.10
CA ASN A 46 -29.24 23.15 -48.25
C ASN A 46 -28.56 21.89 -47.67
N GLU A 47 -29.30 20.79 -47.51
CA GLU A 47 -28.79 19.59 -46.84
C GLU A 47 -27.59 18.95 -47.55
N ASP A 48 -27.62 18.86 -48.88
CA ASP A 48 -26.53 18.26 -49.66
C ASP A 48 -25.26 19.12 -49.64
N GLU A 49 -25.40 20.44 -49.70
CA GLU A 49 -24.31 21.40 -49.52
C GLU A 49 -23.73 21.30 -48.12
N SER A 50 -24.57 21.22 -47.09
CA SER A 50 -24.15 21.12 -45.69
C SER A 50 -23.36 19.83 -45.43
N ILE A 51 -23.83 18.69 -45.94
CA ILE A 51 -23.12 17.40 -45.84
C ILE A 51 -21.76 17.47 -46.54
N LYS A 52 -21.71 18.05 -47.73
CA LYS A 52 -20.46 18.19 -48.49
C LYS A 52 -19.46 19.06 -47.74
N MET A 53 -19.90 20.24 -47.29
CA MET A 53 -19.07 21.18 -46.54
C MET A 53 -18.59 20.60 -45.20
N ALA A 54 -19.45 19.88 -44.48
CA ALA A 54 -19.05 19.23 -43.23
C ALA A 54 -17.92 18.21 -43.44
N ILE A 55 -18.02 17.36 -44.48
CA ILE A 55 -16.95 16.41 -44.84
C ILE A 55 -15.67 17.13 -45.27
N GLU A 56 -15.78 18.17 -46.11
CA GLU A 56 -14.64 18.97 -46.57
C GLU A 56 -13.94 19.70 -45.42
N ASN A 57 -14.70 20.23 -44.46
CA ASN A 57 -14.18 20.87 -43.25
C ASN A 57 -13.47 19.87 -42.33
N PHE A 58 -13.97 18.63 -42.26
CA PHE A 58 -13.39 17.58 -41.42
C PHE A 58 -12.10 16.98 -42.00
N GLY A 59 -12.04 16.88 -43.34
CA GLY A 59 -10.86 16.46 -44.08
C GLY A 59 -11.03 15.16 -44.85
N GLU A 60 -10.00 14.81 -45.62
CA GLU A 60 -10.00 13.60 -46.46
C GLU A 60 -9.93 12.31 -45.61
N GLU A 61 -10.73 11.31 -45.97
CA GLU A 61 -10.87 10.03 -45.25
C GLU A 61 -9.53 9.38 -44.90
N THR A 62 -8.59 9.33 -45.85
CA THR A 62 -7.28 8.72 -45.66
C THR A 62 -6.42 9.45 -44.64
N ASN A 63 -6.41 10.79 -44.69
CA ASN A 63 -5.62 11.61 -43.77
C ASN A 63 -6.19 11.51 -42.36
N VAL A 64 -7.51 11.64 -42.23
CA VAL A 64 -8.20 11.51 -40.95
C VAL A 64 -7.98 10.12 -40.34
N SER A 65 -8.09 9.04 -41.13
CA SER A 65 -7.85 7.67 -40.66
C SER A 65 -6.41 7.47 -40.15
N ILE A 66 -5.40 7.97 -40.88
CA ILE A 66 -3.98 7.88 -40.48
C ILE A 66 -3.73 8.64 -39.17
N ASP A 67 -4.24 9.87 -39.07
CA ASP A 67 -4.05 10.71 -37.88
C ASP A 67 -4.74 10.08 -36.65
N LEU A 68 -5.95 9.54 -36.83
CA LEU A 68 -6.68 8.84 -35.80
C LEU A 68 -5.93 7.59 -35.32
N ALA A 69 -5.41 6.79 -36.26
CA ALA A 69 -4.63 5.60 -35.96
C ALA A 69 -3.35 5.94 -35.19
N TYR A 70 -2.71 7.05 -35.54
CA TYR A 70 -1.54 7.55 -34.84
C TYR A 70 -1.87 7.94 -33.39
N ILE A 71 -2.95 8.70 -33.18
CA ILE A 71 -3.38 9.18 -31.87
C ILE A 71 -3.74 8.00 -30.95
N ILE A 72 -4.62 7.10 -31.40
CA ILE A 72 -5.08 5.93 -30.63
C ILE A 72 -3.90 5.04 -30.26
N ASN A 73 -3.04 4.70 -31.23
CA ASN A 73 -1.89 3.83 -30.96
C ASN A 73 -0.92 4.47 -29.96
N ARG A 74 -0.70 5.78 -30.04
CA ARG A 74 0.21 6.50 -29.13
C ARG A 74 -0.36 6.58 -27.72
N GLN A 75 -1.65 6.85 -27.58
CA GLN A 75 -2.36 6.86 -26.29
C GLN A 75 -2.36 5.48 -25.65
N ASN A 76 -2.73 4.44 -26.39
CA ASN A 76 -2.74 3.06 -25.88
C ASN A 76 -1.35 2.57 -25.47
N LYS A 77 -0.32 2.92 -26.25
CA LYS A 77 1.07 2.60 -25.89
C LYS A 77 1.48 3.32 -24.60
N PHE A 78 1.13 4.60 -24.45
CA PHE A 78 1.41 5.36 -23.23
C PHE A 78 0.75 4.73 -21.99
N ILE A 79 -0.55 4.44 -22.08
CA ILE A 79 -1.32 3.81 -20.99
C ILE A 79 -0.75 2.43 -20.62
N SER A 80 -0.38 1.62 -21.61
CA SER A 80 0.24 0.31 -21.39
C SER A 80 1.59 0.41 -20.68
N ILE A 81 2.42 1.40 -21.05
CA ILE A 81 3.72 1.64 -20.41
C ILE A 81 3.52 2.13 -18.98
N LEU A 82 2.61 3.09 -18.76
CA LEU A 82 2.32 3.66 -17.45
C LEU A 82 1.90 2.57 -16.45
N TRP A 83 0.99 1.68 -16.85
CA TRP A 83 0.55 0.57 -16.02
C TRP A 83 1.69 -0.40 -15.65
N LYS A 84 2.53 -0.76 -16.62
CA LYS A 84 3.68 -1.64 -16.37
C LYS A 84 4.69 -0.99 -15.41
N LEU A 85 4.98 0.30 -15.60
CA LEU A 85 5.86 1.06 -14.71
C LEU A 85 5.28 1.15 -13.30
N ALA A 86 3.97 1.37 -13.16
CA ALA A 86 3.31 1.40 -11.86
C ALA A 86 3.50 0.09 -11.08
N ILE A 87 3.33 -1.05 -11.75
CA ILE A 87 3.55 -2.38 -11.14
C ILE A 87 5.03 -2.56 -10.77
N ILE A 88 5.97 -2.24 -11.65
CA ILE A 88 7.41 -2.40 -11.38
C ILE A 88 7.83 -1.57 -10.16
N VAL A 89 7.39 -0.31 -10.09
CA VAL A 89 7.66 0.58 -8.95
C VAL A 89 7.01 0.05 -7.67
N PHE A 90 5.81 -0.53 -7.75
CA PHE A 90 5.16 -1.15 -6.60
C PHE A 90 5.93 -2.38 -6.09
N ILE A 91 6.38 -3.26 -6.99
CA ILE A 91 7.18 -4.43 -6.61
C ILE A 91 8.48 -3.98 -5.93
N ALA A 92 9.14 -2.94 -6.47
CA ALA A 92 10.34 -2.38 -5.86
C ALA A 92 10.07 -1.79 -4.46
N SER A 93 8.89 -1.20 -4.25
CA SER A 93 8.43 -0.74 -2.93
C SER A 93 8.32 -1.90 -1.94
N VAL A 94 7.56 -2.95 -2.28
CA VAL A 94 7.35 -4.13 -1.42
C VAL A 94 8.69 -4.82 -1.11
N ALA A 95 9.56 -4.98 -2.10
CA ALA A 95 10.89 -5.58 -1.90
C ALA A 95 11.73 -4.74 -0.94
N SER A 96 11.76 -3.41 -1.11
CA SER A 96 12.49 -2.50 -0.22
C SER A 96 11.95 -2.54 1.22
N TYR A 97 10.64 -2.64 1.38
CA TYR A 97 10.00 -2.79 2.68
C TYR A 97 10.36 -4.13 3.35
N GLY A 98 10.35 -5.22 2.59
CA GLY A 98 10.78 -6.54 3.09
C GLY A 98 12.24 -6.55 3.55
N VAL A 99 13.14 -5.92 2.78
CA VAL A 99 14.55 -5.76 3.18
C VAL A 99 14.68 -4.87 4.41
N SER A 100 13.84 -3.84 4.56
CA SER A 100 13.79 -3.03 5.78
C SER A 100 13.47 -3.86 7.01
N LEU A 101 12.39 -4.63 6.97
CA LEU A 101 11.97 -5.50 8.10
C LEU A 101 13.06 -6.52 8.45
N TYR A 102 13.67 -7.12 7.43
CA TYR A 102 14.78 -8.06 7.62
C TYR A 102 16.00 -7.39 8.26
N SER A 103 16.37 -6.19 7.78
CA SER A 103 17.47 -5.40 8.33
C SER A 103 17.21 -4.98 9.78
N GLU A 104 15.98 -4.56 10.11
CA GLU A 104 15.58 -4.19 11.47
C GLU A 104 15.68 -5.39 12.41
N HIS A 105 15.12 -6.54 12.00
CA HIS A 105 15.20 -7.77 12.78
C HIS A 105 16.66 -8.19 13.05
N ASN A 106 17.52 -8.12 12.04
CA ASN A 106 18.93 -8.44 12.20
C ASN A 106 19.67 -7.42 13.09
N ALA A 107 19.34 -6.14 12.96
CA ALA A 107 19.91 -5.08 13.79
C ALA A 107 19.53 -5.29 15.27
N MET A 108 18.27 -5.62 15.54
CA MET A 108 17.78 -5.98 16.87
C MET A 108 18.45 -7.23 17.43
N LYS A 109 18.56 -8.28 16.61
CA LYS A 109 19.24 -9.51 17.00
C LYS A 109 20.70 -9.27 17.35
N LYS A 110 21.40 -8.42 16.57
CA LYS A 110 22.79 -8.04 16.85
C LYS A 110 22.88 -7.21 18.13
N PHE A 111 22.01 -6.22 18.30
CA PHE A 111 21.93 -5.41 19.51
C PHE A 111 21.73 -6.28 20.76
N ASN A 112 20.73 -7.16 20.75
CA ASN A 112 20.47 -8.08 21.86
C ASN A 112 21.65 -9.02 22.16
N LYS A 113 22.44 -9.39 21.14
CA LYS A 113 23.66 -10.20 21.30
C LYS A 113 24.84 -9.41 21.87
N GLU A 114 24.92 -8.12 21.57
CA GLU A 114 26.00 -7.24 22.04
C GLU A 114 25.73 -6.71 23.46
N TYR A 115 24.44 -6.56 23.81
CA TYR A 115 23.96 -6.15 25.14
C TYR A 115 23.41 -7.32 25.96
N THR A 116 24.08 -8.48 25.90
CA THR A 116 23.74 -9.71 26.64
C THR A 116 23.76 -9.57 28.16
N GLY A 117 24.35 -8.49 28.68
CA GLY A 117 24.42 -8.19 30.11
C GLY A 117 23.18 -7.48 30.66
N SER A 118 22.20 -7.11 29.82
CA SER A 118 20.94 -6.51 30.28
C SER A 118 19.97 -7.58 30.79
N ILE A 119 19.23 -7.30 31.86
CA ILE A 119 18.23 -8.24 32.38
C ILE A 119 17.12 -8.46 31.37
N ASN A 120 16.78 -7.43 30.59
CA ASN A 120 15.83 -7.55 29.49
C ASN A 120 16.29 -8.57 28.44
N ALA A 121 17.57 -8.54 28.03
CA ALA A 121 18.11 -9.53 27.09
C ALA A 121 18.12 -10.94 27.68
N ILE A 122 18.42 -11.09 28.98
CA ILE A 122 18.38 -12.39 29.67
C ILE A 122 16.95 -12.94 29.73
N VAL A 123 15.98 -12.10 30.11
CA VAL A 123 14.56 -12.47 30.13
C VAL A 123 14.13 -12.91 28.75
N GLN A 124 14.38 -12.14 27.69
CA GLN A 124 13.95 -12.51 26.35
C GLN A 124 14.64 -13.76 25.80
N SER A 125 15.97 -13.84 25.90
CA SER A 125 16.75 -14.88 25.23
C SER A 125 16.78 -16.21 25.98
N LYS A 126 16.75 -16.19 27.33
CA LYS A 126 16.91 -17.40 28.15
C LYS A 126 15.64 -17.82 28.89
N VAL A 127 14.75 -16.87 29.24
CA VAL A 127 13.52 -17.16 29.99
C VAL A 127 12.34 -17.34 29.03
N ILE A 128 12.02 -16.32 28.23
CA ILE A 128 10.89 -16.34 27.29
C ILE A 128 11.06 -17.44 26.25
N THR A 129 12.22 -17.50 25.58
CA THR A 129 12.46 -18.48 24.50
C THR A 129 12.31 -19.94 24.97
N ASN A 130 12.58 -20.20 26.26
CA ASN A 130 12.50 -21.54 26.83
C ASN A 130 11.10 -21.90 27.36
N ILE A 131 10.26 -20.91 27.69
CA ILE A 131 9.01 -21.10 28.45
C ILE A 131 7.75 -20.77 27.62
N GLU A 132 7.84 -19.87 26.64
CA GLU A 132 6.68 -19.34 25.88
C GLU A 132 5.82 -20.40 25.20
N LYS A 133 6.38 -21.57 24.89
CA LYS A 133 5.69 -22.70 24.22
C LYS A 133 5.24 -23.80 25.18
N LYS A 134 5.29 -23.57 26.48
CA LYS A 134 5.04 -24.59 27.50
C LYS A 134 3.87 -24.19 28.39
N ASP A 135 3.14 -25.19 28.88
CA ASP A 135 2.03 -25.00 29.81
C ASP A 135 2.50 -24.97 31.28
N SER A 136 3.73 -25.39 31.57
CA SER A 136 4.31 -25.41 32.92
C SER A 136 5.84 -25.41 32.90
N ILE A 137 6.45 -25.07 34.04
CA ILE A 137 7.91 -25.08 34.27
C ILE A 137 8.28 -26.27 35.18
N SER A 138 9.19 -27.11 34.71
CA SER A 138 9.79 -28.23 35.44
C SER A 138 10.86 -27.78 36.45
N GLU A 139 11.18 -28.65 37.41
CA GLU A 139 12.22 -28.36 38.42
C GLU A 139 13.62 -28.16 37.82
N ILE A 140 13.93 -28.82 36.70
CA ILE A 140 15.20 -28.64 35.98
C ILE A 140 15.30 -27.19 35.47
N GLU A 141 14.23 -26.68 34.88
CA GLU A 141 14.17 -25.32 34.34
C GLU A 141 14.21 -24.27 35.45
N LYS A 142 13.57 -24.53 36.60
CA LYS A 142 13.72 -23.65 37.77
C LYS A 142 15.18 -23.57 38.25
N SER A 143 15.92 -24.67 38.18
CA SER A 143 17.35 -24.69 38.50
C SER A 143 18.16 -23.88 37.48
N GLU A 144 17.89 -24.06 36.18
CA GLU A 144 18.52 -23.28 35.11
C GLU A 144 18.24 -21.77 35.27
N LEU A 145 17.00 -21.39 35.58
CA LEU A 145 16.62 -20.01 35.86
C LEU A 145 17.41 -19.42 37.05
N ASN A 146 17.55 -20.19 38.12
CA ASN A 146 18.36 -19.78 39.27
C ASN A 146 19.83 -19.56 38.90
N GLU A 147 20.43 -20.43 38.10
CA GLU A 147 21.82 -20.27 37.62
C GLU A 147 21.97 -19.00 36.76
N ILE A 148 21.04 -18.78 35.83
CA ILE A 148 21.01 -17.59 34.97
C ILE A 148 20.92 -16.30 35.80
N ILE A 149 20.01 -16.26 36.78
CA ILE A 149 19.81 -15.10 37.65
C ILE A 149 21.03 -14.85 38.54
N ASN A 150 21.65 -15.91 39.07
CA ASN A 150 22.84 -15.79 39.88
C ASN A 150 24.05 -15.32 39.06
N GLN A 151 24.18 -15.79 37.82
CA GLN A 151 25.19 -15.30 36.89
C GLN A 151 25.02 -13.79 36.62
N TYR A 152 23.80 -13.34 36.28
CA TYR A 152 23.51 -11.91 36.09
C TYR A 152 23.90 -11.08 37.32
N ASN A 153 23.51 -11.54 38.50
CA ASN A 153 23.84 -10.86 39.75
C ASN A 153 25.36 -10.82 40.03
N SER A 154 26.12 -11.85 39.64
CA SER A 154 27.57 -11.83 39.76
C SER A 154 28.21 -10.80 38.82
N GLU A 155 27.67 -10.65 37.61
CA GLU A 155 28.18 -9.73 36.59
C GLU A 155 27.80 -8.27 36.89
N GLN A 156 26.60 -8.04 37.42
CA GLN A 156 26.02 -6.71 37.68
C GLN A 156 26.03 -6.30 39.17
N ASN A 157 26.93 -6.89 39.96
CA ASN A 157 27.12 -6.57 41.38
C ASN A 157 25.82 -6.58 42.23
N ASN A 158 25.06 -7.67 42.15
CA ASN A 158 23.78 -7.90 42.84
C ASN A 158 22.66 -6.91 42.48
N GLY A 159 22.59 -6.52 41.21
CA GLY A 159 21.56 -5.62 40.69
C GLY A 159 20.12 -6.13 40.79
N LEU A 160 19.87 -7.44 40.76
CA LEU A 160 18.54 -8.06 40.75
C LEU A 160 18.22 -8.72 42.09
N TYR A 161 17.20 -8.22 42.79
CA TYR A 161 16.83 -8.72 44.12
C TYR A 161 15.46 -9.41 44.19
N ASN A 162 14.64 -9.26 43.15
CA ASN A 162 13.37 -9.96 43.03
C ASN A 162 13.12 -10.32 41.57
N PHE A 163 12.73 -11.56 41.29
CA PHE A 163 12.40 -12.06 39.95
C PHE A 163 11.30 -13.11 40.06
N ILE A 164 10.18 -12.89 39.39
CA ILE A 164 8.97 -13.71 39.49
C ILE A 164 8.53 -14.08 38.07
N VAL A 165 8.30 -15.36 37.82
CA VAL A 165 7.64 -15.83 36.60
C VAL A 165 6.23 -16.24 36.97
N LYS A 166 5.24 -15.77 36.20
CA LYS A 166 3.83 -16.07 36.37
C LYS A 166 3.24 -16.67 35.10
N HIS A 167 2.26 -17.54 35.27
CA HIS A 167 1.39 -18.07 34.23
C HIS A 167 -0.06 -17.97 34.71
N SER A 168 -0.94 -17.31 33.96
CA SER A 168 -2.34 -17.09 34.39
C SER A 168 -2.48 -16.46 35.79
N ASN A 169 -1.57 -15.52 36.11
CA ASN A 169 -1.38 -14.90 37.43
C ASN A 169 -0.83 -15.80 38.55
N ASP A 170 -0.68 -17.10 38.34
CA ASP A 170 -0.07 -18.01 39.30
C ASP A 170 1.46 -17.90 39.26
N ILE A 171 2.09 -17.76 40.42
CA ILE A 171 3.54 -17.71 40.54
C ILE A 171 4.09 -19.12 40.37
N VAL A 172 4.80 -19.34 39.27
CA VAL A 172 5.43 -20.63 38.96
C VAL A 172 6.91 -20.66 39.34
N PHE A 173 7.54 -19.49 39.47
CA PHE A 173 8.92 -19.34 39.93
C PHE A 173 9.10 -18.00 40.65
N GLU A 174 9.79 -18.01 41.79
CA GLU A 174 10.17 -16.82 42.53
C GLU A 174 11.63 -16.93 42.98
N TYR A 175 12.40 -15.91 42.66
CA TYR A 175 13.74 -15.67 43.17
C TYR A 175 13.74 -14.39 43.98
N LYS A 176 14.24 -14.48 45.21
CA LYS A 176 14.25 -13.36 46.15
C LYS A 176 15.56 -13.32 46.93
N LYS A 177 16.20 -12.15 46.94
CA LYS A 177 17.37 -11.82 47.76
C LYS A 177 17.03 -10.78 48.82
N GLN A 178 17.95 -10.57 49.76
CA GLN A 178 17.85 -9.46 50.70
C GLN A 178 17.76 -8.14 49.92
N GLU A 179 16.78 -7.34 50.28
CA GLU A 179 16.45 -6.12 49.56
C GLU A 179 17.50 -5.03 49.84
N PRO A 180 18.06 -4.37 48.81
CA PRO A 180 19.08 -3.34 48.99
C PRO A 180 18.48 -2.04 49.56
N GLU A 181 19.29 -1.28 50.30
CA GLU A 181 18.87 -0.04 50.98
C GLU A 181 18.62 1.15 50.02
N ASN A 182 19.11 1.07 48.77
CA ASN A 182 19.00 2.14 47.78
C ASN A 182 17.61 2.20 47.09
N LYS A 183 17.38 3.24 46.27
CA LYS A 183 16.14 3.43 45.51
C LYS A 183 15.87 2.24 44.59
N LYS A 184 14.59 1.89 44.46
CA LYS A 184 14.09 0.65 43.87
C LYS A 184 13.30 0.95 42.61
N TYR A 185 13.51 0.15 41.57
CA TYR A 185 12.69 0.17 40.36
C TYR A 185 12.12 -1.22 40.11
N GLY A 186 10.81 -1.29 39.91
CA GLY A 186 10.10 -2.49 39.53
C GLY A 186 9.75 -2.43 38.04
N TYR A 187 10.01 -3.52 37.35
CA TYR A 187 9.68 -3.72 35.95
C TYR A 187 8.79 -4.97 35.83
N SER A 188 7.86 -4.94 34.90
CA SER A 188 6.99 -6.07 34.57
C SER A 188 6.98 -6.22 33.07
N VAL A 189 7.22 -7.43 32.59
CA VAL A 189 7.24 -7.78 31.17
C VAL A 189 6.26 -8.92 30.95
N SER A 190 5.17 -8.65 30.24
CA SER A 190 4.21 -9.66 29.80
C SER A 190 4.57 -10.18 28.42
N PHE A 191 4.44 -11.50 28.19
CA PHE A 191 4.77 -12.14 26.91
C PHE A 191 3.89 -13.37 26.66
N GLY A 192 3.89 -13.88 25.42
CA GLY A 192 3.17 -15.11 25.07
C GLY A 192 1.71 -14.95 24.61
N GLY A 193 1.24 -13.73 24.30
CA GLY A 193 -0.08 -13.52 23.69
C GLY A 193 -1.22 -14.16 24.50
N ASP A 194 -1.86 -15.18 23.91
CA ASP A 194 -2.97 -15.94 24.51
C ASP A 194 -2.57 -16.83 25.70
N ASN A 195 -1.27 -17.07 25.94
CA ASN A 195 -0.76 -18.00 26.96
C ASN A 195 -0.48 -17.34 28.33
N GLU A 196 -0.90 -16.10 28.58
CA GLU A 196 -0.91 -15.44 29.90
C GLU A 196 0.41 -15.50 30.72
N TRP A 197 1.58 -15.54 30.07
CA TRP A 197 2.87 -15.52 30.74
C TRP A 197 3.31 -14.10 31.10
N SER A 198 3.91 -13.92 32.28
CA SER A 198 4.56 -12.65 32.65
C SER A 198 5.76 -12.87 33.55
N VAL A 199 6.72 -11.94 33.47
CA VAL A 199 7.90 -11.89 34.33
C VAL A 199 7.97 -10.53 35.00
N ASP A 200 7.97 -10.54 36.32
CA ASP A 200 8.16 -9.35 37.13
C ASP A 200 9.54 -9.38 37.76
N PHE A 201 10.27 -8.27 37.69
CA PHE A 201 11.57 -8.18 38.34
C PHE A 201 11.81 -6.81 38.96
N LYS A 202 12.66 -6.78 39.99
CA LYS A 202 13.04 -5.54 40.67
C LYS A 202 14.55 -5.41 40.76
N LEU A 203 15.01 -4.21 40.42
CA LEU A 203 16.43 -3.87 40.33
C LEU A 203 16.83 -2.82 41.37
N ALA A 204 18.07 -2.93 41.84
CA ALA A 204 18.76 -1.87 42.56
C ALA A 204 19.02 -0.68 41.64
N ASN A 205 19.18 0.53 42.21
CA ASN A 205 19.30 1.79 41.46
C ASN A 205 20.33 1.77 40.33
N ASP A 206 21.53 1.24 40.59
CA ASP A 206 22.63 1.28 39.61
C ASP A 206 22.39 0.34 38.43
N ALA A 207 21.80 -0.84 38.69
CA ALA A 207 21.38 -1.77 37.65
C ALA A 207 20.19 -1.21 36.85
N ALA A 208 19.21 -0.58 37.52
CA ALA A 208 18.10 0.08 36.84
C ALA A 208 18.56 1.23 35.92
N LEU A 209 19.59 1.98 36.34
CA LEU A 209 20.19 3.03 35.51
C LEU A 209 20.92 2.45 34.29
N TYR A 210 21.62 1.33 34.46
CA TYR A 210 22.23 0.59 33.36
C TYR A 210 21.18 0.12 32.35
N GLU A 211 20.11 -0.54 32.79
CA GLU A 211 19.02 -0.99 31.92
C GLU A 211 18.38 0.18 31.17
N LYS A 212 18.09 1.29 31.86
CA LYS A 212 17.56 2.50 31.22
C LYS A 212 18.51 3.03 30.14
N THR A 213 19.81 3.03 30.41
CA THR A 213 20.81 3.48 29.44
C THR A 213 20.86 2.55 28.22
N VAL A 214 20.75 1.24 28.43
CA VAL A 214 20.67 0.26 27.33
C VAL A 214 19.41 0.47 26.50
N ASP A 215 18.26 0.70 27.13
CA ASP A 215 17.00 1.00 26.43
C ASP A 215 17.07 2.33 25.67
N ASP A 216 17.63 3.39 26.26
CA ASP A 216 17.82 4.69 25.59
C ASP A 216 18.76 4.55 24.36
N VAL A 217 19.82 3.75 24.48
CA VAL A 217 20.75 3.45 23.37
C VAL A 217 20.07 2.59 22.31
N LYS A 218 19.26 1.60 22.72
CA LYS A 218 18.47 0.75 21.83
C LYS A 218 17.51 1.60 21.00
N ASP A 219 16.73 2.45 21.66
CA ASP A 219 15.77 3.33 21.00
C ASP A 219 16.48 4.31 20.07
N SER A 220 17.60 4.89 20.48
CA SER A 220 18.43 5.74 19.62
C SER A 220 18.96 4.99 18.39
N TYR A 221 19.41 3.74 18.57
CA TYR A 221 19.92 2.90 17.49
C TYR A 221 18.81 2.49 16.50
N ILE A 222 17.62 2.14 16.98
CA ILE A 222 16.50 1.72 16.13
C ILE A 222 15.84 2.93 15.45
N SER A 223 15.64 4.02 16.18
CA SER A 223 14.95 5.23 15.70
C SER A 223 15.84 6.14 14.86
N SER A 224 17.15 5.90 14.82
CA SER A 224 18.06 6.69 14.02
C SER A 224 17.70 6.60 12.54
N SER A 225 17.30 7.74 11.98
CA SER A 225 16.85 7.89 10.60
C SER A 225 17.92 7.54 9.55
N ASN A 226 19.18 7.47 9.96
CA ASN A 226 20.30 7.11 9.11
C ASN A 226 20.59 5.61 9.03
N VAL A 227 19.90 4.78 9.81
CA VAL A 227 20.05 3.33 9.73
C VAL A 227 19.34 2.80 8.49
N LEU A 228 19.93 1.77 7.88
CA LEU A 228 19.51 1.21 6.60
C LEU A 228 18.02 0.83 6.56
N HIS A 229 17.48 0.21 7.62
CA HIS A 229 16.06 -0.17 7.67
C HIS A 229 15.15 1.06 7.55
N ASN A 230 15.37 2.10 8.36
CA ASN A 230 14.57 3.33 8.29
C ASN A 230 14.63 4.02 6.92
N ARG A 231 15.82 4.04 6.29
CA ARG A 231 15.97 4.58 4.93
C ARG A 231 15.19 3.77 3.90
N LEU A 232 15.26 2.45 3.98
CA LEU A 232 14.52 1.55 3.08
C LEU A 232 13.01 1.61 3.30
N LYS A 233 12.55 1.71 4.55
CA LYS A 233 11.12 1.91 4.90
C LYS A 233 10.61 3.24 4.33
N LYS A 234 11.36 4.32 4.47
CA LYS A 234 10.99 5.62 3.88
C LYS A 234 10.95 5.55 2.35
N LEU A 235 11.95 4.93 1.73
CA LEU A 235 12.02 4.75 0.29
C LEU A 235 10.85 3.90 -0.23
N SER A 236 10.51 2.80 0.45
CA SER A 236 9.39 1.94 0.05
C SER A 236 8.07 2.71 0.07
N LEU A 237 7.83 3.53 1.10
CA LEU A 237 6.63 4.35 1.19
C LEU A 237 6.57 5.39 0.06
N GLN A 238 7.70 6.03 -0.27
CA GLN A 238 7.78 6.96 -1.41
C GLN A 238 7.50 6.27 -2.74
N LEU A 239 8.08 5.08 -2.96
CA LEU A 239 7.83 4.28 -4.17
C LEU A 239 6.36 3.82 -4.25
N ALA A 240 5.75 3.42 -3.12
CA ALA A 240 4.34 3.06 -3.08
C ALA A 240 3.45 4.24 -3.48
N PHE A 241 3.76 5.44 -2.97
CA PHE A 241 3.04 6.66 -3.32
C PHE A 241 3.20 7.04 -4.80
N VAL A 242 4.40 6.93 -5.36
CA VAL A 242 4.63 7.18 -6.79
C VAL A 242 3.90 6.15 -7.67
N SER A 243 3.90 4.88 -7.27
CA SER A 243 3.11 3.84 -7.93
C SER A 243 1.62 4.18 -7.92
N TRP A 244 1.09 4.55 -6.76
CA TRP A 244 -0.29 4.98 -6.59
C TRP A 244 -0.66 6.13 -7.52
N MET A 245 0.15 7.19 -7.59
CA MET A 245 -0.10 8.31 -8.50
C MET A 245 -0.18 7.86 -9.97
N MET A 246 0.71 6.95 -10.39
CA MET A 246 0.66 6.40 -11.77
C MET A 246 -0.61 5.58 -12.02
N ILE A 247 -1.09 4.84 -11.02
CA ILE A 247 -2.34 4.06 -11.11
C ILE A 247 -3.55 5.01 -11.21
N VAL A 248 -3.57 6.08 -10.43
CA VAL A 248 -4.61 7.12 -10.51
C VAL A 248 -4.62 7.73 -11.91
N VAL A 249 -3.46 8.14 -12.44
CA VAL A 249 -3.37 8.69 -13.80
C VAL A 249 -3.82 7.67 -14.85
N TYR A 250 -3.43 6.40 -14.72
CA TYR A 250 -3.88 5.31 -15.58
C TYR A 250 -5.40 5.20 -15.60
N PHE A 251 -6.04 5.19 -14.43
CA PHE A 251 -7.50 5.07 -14.35
C PHE A 251 -8.21 6.35 -14.81
N ILE A 252 -7.67 7.54 -14.56
CA ILE A 252 -8.22 8.80 -15.10
C ILE A 252 -8.21 8.75 -16.63
N GLN A 253 -7.06 8.46 -17.24
CA GLN A 253 -6.96 8.36 -18.69
C GLN A 253 -7.92 7.32 -19.26
N LYS A 254 -7.97 6.13 -18.63
CA LYS A 254 -8.86 5.06 -19.06
C LYS A 254 -10.34 5.38 -18.86
N THR A 255 -10.70 6.18 -17.85
CA THR A 255 -12.07 6.64 -17.60
C THR A 255 -12.49 7.68 -18.63
N VAL A 256 -11.61 8.65 -18.90
CA VAL A 256 -11.82 9.72 -19.89
C VAL A 256 -11.98 9.13 -21.29
N LEU A 257 -11.12 8.21 -21.68
CA LEU A 257 -11.18 7.52 -22.99
C LEU A 257 -12.40 6.60 -23.15
N ARG A 258 -13.15 6.33 -22.07
CA ARG A 258 -14.32 5.45 -22.08
C ARG A 258 -15.64 6.18 -21.87
N GLY A 259 -15.62 7.52 -21.91
CA GLY A 259 -16.82 8.35 -21.71
C GLY A 259 -17.57 8.06 -20.41
N ILE A 260 -16.93 7.39 -19.43
CA ILE A 260 -17.57 6.96 -18.20
C ILE A 260 -17.84 8.21 -17.36
N SER A 261 -19.01 8.25 -16.70
CA SER A 261 -19.37 9.32 -15.78
C SER A 261 -18.27 9.55 -14.74
N ILE A 262 -17.52 10.64 -14.93
CA ILE A 262 -16.41 11.06 -14.08
C ILE A 262 -16.85 11.28 -12.64
N LYS A 263 -18.14 11.52 -12.36
CA LYS A 263 -18.64 11.88 -11.02
C LYS A 263 -18.42 10.78 -9.98
N ILE A 264 -18.81 9.53 -10.29
CA ILE A 264 -18.66 8.41 -9.33
C ILE A 264 -17.18 8.08 -9.16
N PHE A 265 -16.44 8.04 -10.27
CA PHE A 265 -15.01 7.77 -10.24
C PHE A 265 -14.23 8.85 -9.47
N ALA A 266 -14.57 10.12 -9.65
CA ALA A 266 -13.97 11.24 -8.91
C ALA A 266 -14.28 11.16 -7.41
N MET A 267 -15.49 10.74 -7.02
CA MET A 267 -15.83 10.52 -5.61
C MET A 267 -14.98 9.40 -4.99
N ILE A 268 -14.75 8.30 -5.72
CA ILE A 268 -13.88 7.20 -5.29
C ILE A 268 -12.43 7.70 -5.16
N LEU A 269 -11.91 8.39 -6.16
CA LEU A 269 -10.55 8.96 -6.14
C LEU A 269 -10.36 9.98 -5.01
N PHE A 270 -11.39 10.78 -4.70
CA PHE A 270 -11.33 11.74 -3.61
C PHE A 270 -11.24 11.04 -2.25
N LEU A 271 -12.08 10.02 -2.02
CA LEU A 271 -12.04 9.22 -0.81
C LEU A 271 -10.68 8.50 -0.65
N GLU A 272 -10.16 7.96 -1.75
CA GLU A 272 -8.86 7.32 -1.81
C GLU A 272 -7.72 8.30 -1.48
N THR A 273 -7.71 9.47 -2.11
CA THR A 273 -6.71 10.51 -1.86
C THR A 273 -6.75 10.97 -0.41
N PHE A 274 -7.95 11.09 0.16
CA PHE A 274 -8.14 11.41 1.57
C PHE A 274 -7.52 10.33 2.48
N LEU A 275 -7.78 9.05 2.21
CA LEU A 275 -7.22 7.95 2.99
C LEU A 275 -5.69 7.87 2.89
N VAL A 276 -5.13 8.04 1.70
CA VAL A 276 -3.68 8.12 1.47
C VAL A 276 -3.08 9.30 2.24
N PHE A 277 -3.73 10.46 2.22
CA PHE A 277 -3.29 11.64 2.94
C PHE A 277 -3.32 11.42 4.46
N THR A 278 -4.37 10.79 4.99
CA THR A 278 -4.42 10.43 6.42
C THR A 278 -3.28 9.47 6.79
N ALA A 279 -3.02 8.44 5.98
CA ALA A 279 -1.93 7.50 6.23
C ALA A 279 -0.54 8.16 6.16
N LEU A 280 -0.36 9.20 5.34
CA LEU A 280 0.89 9.96 5.28
C LEU A 280 1.06 10.93 6.47
N THR A 281 -0.05 11.46 6.99
CA THR A 281 -0.04 12.48 8.05
C THR A 281 0.16 11.86 9.44
N PHE A 282 -0.38 10.67 9.67
CA PHE A 282 -0.27 9.98 10.96
C PHE A 282 0.84 8.92 10.90
N ASP A 283 1.89 9.11 11.69
CA ASP A 283 3.08 8.24 11.73
C ASP A 283 2.72 6.76 12.00
N ASP A 284 1.73 6.52 12.86
CA ASP A 284 1.29 5.18 13.28
C ASP A 284 0.60 4.37 12.16
N HIS A 285 0.29 5.00 11.02
CA HIS A 285 -0.51 4.40 9.95
C HIS A 285 0.20 4.38 8.59
N LYS A 286 1.49 4.74 8.55
CA LYS A 286 2.25 4.79 7.28
C LYS A 286 2.32 3.45 6.57
N ASP A 287 2.37 2.35 7.33
CA ASP A 287 2.43 0.99 6.77
C ASP A 287 1.12 0.58 6.07
N PHE A 288 0.01 1.29 6.35
CA PHE A 288 -1.27 1.10 5.67
C PHE A 288 -1.20 1.44 4.18
N LEU A 289 -0.29 2.32 3.75
CA LEU A 289 -0.10 2.67 2.34
C LEU A 289 0.21 1.45 1.46
N LEU A 290 1.03 0.52 1.97
CA LEU A 290 1.39 -0.71 1.24
C LEU A 290 0.18 -1.63 0.99
N LEU A 291 -0.82 -1.61 1.89
CA LEU A 291 -2.07 -2.37 1.74
C LEU A 291 -3.08 -1.63 0.87
N MET A 292 -3.09 -0.30 0.91
CA MET A 292 -4.07 0.51 0.18
C MET A 292 -3.88 0.45 -1.34
N VAL A 293 -2.64 0.53 -1.82
CA VAL A 293 -2.36 0.50 -3.28
C VAL A 293 -2.99 -0.72 -3.98
N PRO A 294 -2.82 -1.97 -3.53
CA PRO A 294 -3.44 -3.12 -4.20
C PRO A 294 -4.96 -3.14 -4.06
N VAL A 295 -5.52 -2.72 -2.91
CA VAL A 295 -6.97 -2.63 -2.71
C VAL A 295 -7.59 -1.66 -3.70
N PHE A 296 -7.01 -0.48 -3.88
CA PHE A 296 -7.52 0.51 -4.83
C PHE A 296 -7.31 0.09 -6.28
N THR A 297 -6.18 -0.56 -6.58
CA THR A 297 -5.96 -1.16 -7.89
C THR A 297 -7.07 -2.15 -8.24
N LEU A 298 -7.48 -2.98 -7.27
CA LEU A 298 -8.59 -3.92 -7.43
C LEU A 298 -9.92 -3.19 -7.61
N ILE A 299 -10.22 -2.17 -6.78
CA ILE A 299 -11.46 -1.38 -6.87
C ILE A 299 -11.56 -0.70 -8.24
N GLY A 300 -10.50 -0.02 -8.68
CA GLY A 300 -10.46 0.63 -9.99
C GLY A 300 -10.62 -0.38 -11.13
N TYR A 301 -9.99 -1.55 -11.01
CA TYR A 301 -10.14 -2.62 -11.99
C TYR A 301 -11.57 -3.14 -12.07
N VAL A 302 -12.18 -3.48 -10.93
CA VAL A 302 -13.58 -3.92 -10.83
C VAL A 302 -14.53 -2.85 -11.35
N TYR A 303 -14.29 -1.58 -11.01
CA TYR A 303 -15.06 -0.45 -11.51
C TYR A 303 -15.01 -0.40 -13.05
N THR A 304 -13.83 -0.50 -13.66
CA THR A 304 -13.70 -0.52 -15.13
C THR A 304 -14.36 -1.73 -15.80
N ILE A 305 -14.53 -2.86 -15.11
CA ILE A 305 -15.30 -4.01 -15.61
C ILE A 305 -16.81 -3.74 -15.48
N TYR A 306 -17.25 -3.21 -14.35
CA TYR A 306 -18.66 -2.95 -14.08
C TYR A 306 -19.24 -1.94 -15.06
N THR A 307 -18.54 -0.82 -15.29
CA THR A 307 -18.98 0.22 -16.23
C THR A 307 -19.07 -0.32 -17.65
N ARG A 308 -18.14 -1.18 -18.07
CA ARG A 308 -18.18 -1.89 -19.37
C ARG A 308 -19.47 -2.68 -19.57
N LYS A 309 -19.96 -3.34 -18.52
CA LYS A 309 -21.21 -4.10 -18.59
C LYS A 309 -22.44 -3.18 -18.68
N SER A 310 -22.44 -2.03 -18.01
CA SER A 310 -23.58 -1.09 -18.09
C SER A 310 -23.69 -0.38 -19.43
N ILE A 311 -22.56 0.01 -20.05
CA ILE A 311 -22.54 0.70 -21.35
C ILE A 311 -23.04 -0.24 -22.46
N SER A 312 -22.59 -1.50 -22.45
CA SER A 312 -23.03 -2.48 -23.46
C SER A 312 -24.53 -2.79 -23.39
N ILE A 313 -25.15 -2.70 -22.21
CA ILE A 313 -26.61 -2.84 -22.04
C ILE A 313 -27.31 -1.59 -22.59
N SER A 314 -26.86 -0.38 -22.22
CA SER A 314 -27.49 0.87 -22.66
C SER A 314 -27.45 1.08 -24.18
N ILE A 315 -26.39 0.68 -24.87
CA ILE A 315 -26.30 0.77 -26.34
C ILE A 315 -27.28 -0.20 -27.00
N LYS A 316 -27.45 -1.40 -26.43
CA LYS A 316 -28.37 -2.42 -26.94
C LYS A 316 -29.83 -1.96 -26.84
N ASP A 317 -30.18 -1.29 -25.75
CA ASP A 317 -31.53 -0.76 -25.53
C ASP A 317 -31.84 0.43 -26.45
N LYS A 318 -30.87 1.34 -26.70
CA LYS A 318 -31.05 2.44 -27.65
C LYS A 318 -31.28 1.96 -29.09
N ASN A 319 -30.57 0.92 -29.51
CA ASN A 319 -30.70 0.38 -30.86
C ASN A 319 -32.03 -0.38 -31.09
N GLN A 320 -32.67 -0.89 -30.03
CA GLN A 320 -34.01 -1.49 -30.12
C GLN A 320 -35.15 -0.46 -30.18
N CYS A 321 -34.94 0.77 -29.72
CA CYS A 321 -35.96 1.83 -29.83
C CYS A 321 -35.94 2.57 -31.18
N LEU A 322 -34.91 2.34 -32.01
CA LEU A 322 -34.74 2.99 -33.32
C LEU A 322 -35.10 2.06 -34.51
N SER A 323 -35.59 0.85 -34.25
CA SER A 323 -36.07 -0.12 -35.26
C SER A 323 -37.59 -0.27 -35.22
#